data_AF-A0A0Q4Z1V1-F1
#
_entry.id   AF-A0A0Q4Z1V1-F1
#
_cell.length_a   1.000
_cell.length_b   1.000
_cell.length_c   1.000
_cell.angle_alpha   90.00
_cell.angle_beta   90.00
_cell.angle_gamma   90.00
#
_symmetry.space_group_name_H-M   'P 1'
#
loop_
_entity.id
_entity.type
_entity.pdbx_description
1 polymer ?
#
loop_
_entity_poly.entity_id
_entity_poly.type
_entity_poly.pdbx_seq_one_letter_code
_entity_poly.pdbx_strand_id
1 'polypeptide(L)'
;MIEFFDRAGSEAVFCHDGHSLYLWSGKAAAFIQDDKVYAYDGRFIGWADRGWISDEDGACLLFEHDAVGGPQKSKRQAKTIPGPRGVKPARAGLQPAPPRPAASTAWSDRVFSDLI
;
A
#
# COMPACT_ATOMS: atom_id res chain seq x y z
N MET A 1 -2.53 3.62 -14.18
CA MET A 1 -2.74 2.63 -13.10
C MET A 1 -1.38 2.27 -12.54
N ILE A 2 -1.26 2.31 -11.23
CA ILE A 2 -0.08 1.95 -10.47
C ILE A 2 -0.31 0.55 -9.88
N GLU A 3 0.68 -0.31 -9.99
CA GLU A 3 0.69 -1.68 -9.45
C GLU A 3 1.69 -1.73 -8.30
N PHE A 4 1.26 -2.24 -7.16
CA PHE A 4 2.08 -2.40 -5.97
C PHE A 4 2.28 -3.89 -5.68
N PHE A 5 3.53 -4.23 -5.41
CA PHE A 5 3.99 -5.58 -5.14
C PHE A 5 4.43 -5.71 -3.68
N ASP A 6 4.24 -6.89 -3.10
CA ASP A 6 4.71 -7.22 -1.75
C ASP A 6 6.23 -7.49 -1.70
N ARG A 7 6.77 -7.74 -0.50
CA ARG A 7 8.20 -8.10 -0.31
C ARG A 7 8.67 -9.30 -1.12
N ALA A 8 7.78 -10.19 -1.55
CA ALA A 8 8.09 -11.37 -2.38
C ALA A 8 7.93 -11.10 -3.90
N GLY A 9 7.59 -9.86 -4.28
CA GLY A 9 7.34 -9.47 -5.66
C GLY A 9 5.98 -9.95 -6.19
N SER A 10 5.07 -10.37 -5.32
CA SER A 10 3.70 -10.77 -5.69
C SER A 10 2.79 -9.55 -5.81
N GLU A 11 1.81 -9.62 -6.70
CA GLU A 11 0.82 -8.58 -6.92
C GLU A 11 -0.10 -8.44 -5.68
N ALA A 12 -0.02 -7.30 -4.99
CA ALA A 12 -0.76 -7.09 -3.75
C ALA A 12 -1.97 -6.18 -3.98
N VAL A 13 -1.70 -4.95 -4.46
CA VAL A 13 -2.73 -3.94 -4.69
C VAL A 13 -2.47 -3.15 -5.95
N PHE A 14 -3.52 -2.50 -6.45
CA PHE A 14 -3.41 -1.55 -7.53
C PHE A 14 -4.17 -0.25 -7.23
N CYS A 15 -3.70 0.83 -7.83
CA CYS A 15 -4.28 2.15 -7.72
C CYS A 15 -4.56 2.72 -9.12
N HIS A 16 -5.78 3.19 -9.35
CA HIS A 16 -6.14 3.75 -10.67
C HIS A 16 -6.23 5.27 -10.66
N ASP A 17 -6.72 5.84 -9.57
CA ASP A 17 -7.02 7.26 -9.39
C ASP A 17 -5.96 8.00 -8.55
N GLY A 18 -4.85 7.32 -8.20
CA GLY A 18 -3.82 7.83 -7.29
C GLY A 18 -4.23 7.89 -5.81
N HIS A 19 -5.49 7.55 -5.49
CA HIS A 19 -6.06 7.75 -4.16
C HIS A 19 -6.62 6.46 -3.56
N SER A 20 -7.13 5.53 -4.34
CA SER A 20 -7.83 4.34 -3.85
C SER A 20 -7.00 3.10 -4.16
N LEU A 21 -6.72 2.33 -3.12
CA LEU A 21 -6.00 1.07 -3.22
C LEU A 21 -7.00 -0.08 -3.24
N TYR A 22 -6.88 -0.92 -4.26
CA TYR A 22 -7.68 -2.11 -4.44
C TYR A 22 -6.77 -3.32 -4.31
N LEU A 23 -7.19 -4.33 -3.53
CA LEU A 23 -6.57 -5.66 -3.60
C LEU A 23 -6.56 -6.14 -5.04
N TRP A 24 -5.64 -7.04 -5.38
CA TRP A 24 -5.59 -7.61 -6.72
C TRP A 24 -6.91 -8.26 -7.17
N SER A 25 -7.73 -8.75 -6.23
CA SER A 25 -9.09 -9.25 -6.48
C SER A 25 -10.10 -8.18 -6.93
N GLY A 26 -9.75 -6.90 -6.83
CA GLY A 26 -10.63 -5.76 -7.10
C GLY A 26 -11.38 -5.23 -5.88
N LYS A 27 -11.27 -5.87 -4.71
CA LYS A 27 -11.85 -5.36 -3.45
C LYS A 27 -11.15 -4.07 -3.02
N ALA A 28 -11.91 -3.01 -2.76
CA ALA A 28 -11.36 -1.78 -2.19
C ALA A 28 -10.78 -2.08 -0.79
N ALA A 29 -9.50 -1.77 -0.60
CA ALA A 29 -8.71 -2.17 0.56
C ALA A 29 -8.40 -0.98 1.47
N ALA A 30 -7.88 0.08 0.86
CA ALA A 30 -7.40 1.26 1.57
C ALA A 30 -7.50 2.49 0.65
N PHE A 31 -7.14 3.65 1.17
CA PHE A 31 -7.00 4.87 0.40
C PHE A 31 -5.82 5.70 0.90
N ILE A 32 -5.31 6.54 0.02
CA ILE A 32 -4.23 7.49 0.24
C ILE A 32 -4.88 8.87 0.44
N GLN A 33 -4.47 9.57 1.50
CA GLN A 33 -4.86 10.94 1.79
C GLN A 33 -3.66 11.66 2.42
N ASP A 34 -3.19 12.75 1.80
CA ASP A 34 -2.04 13.53 2.27
C ASP A 34 -0.83 12.64 2.58
N ASP A 35 -0.47 11.77 1.62
CA ASP A 35 0.59 10.75 1.71
C ASP A 35 0.42 9.69 2.81
N LYS A 36 -0.72 9.67 3.50
CA LYS A 36 -1.06 8.67 4.51
C LYS A 36 -1.95 7.61 3.91
N VAL A 37 -1.71 6.37 4.28
CA VAL A 37 -2.50 5.22 3.85
C VAL A 37 -3.41 4.80 4.99
N TYR A 38 -4.71 4.73 4.71
CA TYR A 38 -5.75 4.40 5.67
C TYR A 38 -6.62 3.26 5.15
N ALA A 39 -6.97 2.34 6.04
CA ALA A 39 -8.07 1.41 5.80
C ALA A 39 -9.41 2.16 5.83
N TYR A 40 -10.45 1.58 5.22
CA TYR A 40 -11.78 2.21 5.16
C TYR A 40 -12.47 2.32 6.54
N ASP A 41 -12.04 1.52 7.52
CA ASP A 41 -12.45 1.61 8.93
C ASP A 41 -11.77 2.78 9.68
N GLY A 42 -10.95 3.57 9.00
CA GLY A 42 -10.26 4.73 9.55
C GLY A 42 -8.91 4.42 10.19
N ARG A 43 -8.49 3.14 10.23
CA ARG A 43 -7.20 2.75 10.79
C ARG A 43 -6.05 3.25 9.92
N PHE A 44 -5.06 3.84 10.57
CA PHE A 44 -3.81 4.24 9.92
C PHE A 44 -2.97 3.01 9.61
N ILE A 45 -2.50 2.89 8.37
CA ILE A 45 -1.66 1.78 7.90
C ILE A 45 -0.20 2.22 7.83
N GLY A 46 0.05 3.42 7.29
CA GLY A 46 1.40 3.95 7.11
C GLY A 46 1.46 5.05 6.04
N TRP A 47 2.59 5.17 5.33
CA TRP A 47 2.83 6.29 4.39
C TRP A 47 3.09 5.83 2.96
N ALA A 48 2.57 6.59 2.01
CA ALA A 48 2.92 6.53 0.60
C ALA A 48 4.03 7.56 0.32
N ASP A 49 5.18 7.12 -0.17
CA ASP A 49 6.30 8.02 -0.53
C ASP A 49 7.17 7.38 -1.63
N ARG A 50 7.48 8.15 -2.68
CA ARG A 50 8.40 7.74 -3.77
C ARG A 50 8.16 6.31 -4.28
N GLY A 51 6.90 5.94 -4.47
CA GLY A 51 6.49 4.63 -4.98
C GLY A 51 6.48 3.49 -3.96
N TRP A 52 6.74 3.78 -2.70
CA TRP A 52 6.62 2.83 -1.59
C TRP A 52 5.36 3.08 -0.78
N ILE A 53 4.79 2.01 -0.24
CA ILE A 53 3.88 2.08 0.91
C ILE A 53 4.64 1.45 2.08
N SER A 54 4.81 2.22 3.14
CA SER A 54 5.41 1.81 4.41
C SER A 54 4.34 1.55 5.46
N ASP A 55 4.70 0.80 6.51
CA ASP A 55 3.89 0.70 7.74
C ASP A 55 4.11 1.91 8.65
N GLU A 56 3.47 1.90 9.84
CA GLU A 56 3.59 2.94 10.86
C GLU A 56 5.01 3.10 11.46
N ASP A 57 5.88 2.11 11.29
CA ASP A 57 7.27 2.13 11.76
C ASP A 57 8.24 2.62 10.66
N GLY A 58 7.71 2.86 9.45
CA GLY A 58 8.47 3.32 8.28
C GLY A 58 9.11 2.19 7.48
N ALA A 59 8.86 0.92 7.84
CA ALA A 59 9.34 -0.23 7.10
C ALA A 59 8.46 -0.47 5.86
N CYS A 60 9.06 -0.84 4.74
CA CYS A 60 8.34 -0.95 3.48
C CYS A 60 7.41 -2.18 3.45
N LEU A 61 6.12 -1.96 3.21
CA LEU A 61 5.13 -3.01 2.98
C LEU A 61 5.06 -3.40 1.51
N LEU A 62 4.96 -2.38 0.65
CA LEU A 62 4.70 -2.54 -0.78
C LEU A 62 5.57 -1.59 -1.61
N PHE A 63 5.81 -1.96 -2.86
CA PHE A 63 6.57 -1.16 -3.81
C PHE A 63 5.94 -1.14 -5.19
N GLU A 64 6.00 0.00 -5.89
CA GLU A 64 5.67 0.08 -7.31
C GLU A 64 6.91 -0.10 -8.20
N HIS A 65 6.68 -0.17 -9.52
CA HIS A 65 7.73 -0.33 -10.52
C HIS A 65 8.88 0.69 -10.36
N ASP A 66 8.54 1.97 -10.30
CA ASP A 66 9.47 3.10 -10.30
C ASP A 66 9.89 3.55 -8.90
N ALA A 67 9.56 2.79 -7.85
CA ALA A 67 9.87 3.19 -6.48
C ALA A 67 11.37 3.50 -6.26
N VAL A 68 11.69 4.58 -5.55
CA VAL A 68 13.07 5.07 -5.40
C VAL A 68 13.51 4.96 -3.95
N GLY A 69 14.75 4.50 -3.72
CA GLY A 69 15.25 4.20 -2.37
C GLY A 69 14.60 2.93 -1.80
N GLY A 70 14.50 2.83 -0.48
CA GLY A 70 13.90 1.68 0.21
C GLY A 70 14.78 0.42 0.20
N PRO A 71 14.23 -0.73 0.62
CA PRO A 71 14.92 -2.01 0.56
C PRO A 71 15.16 -2.48 -0.88
N GLN A 72 16.04 -3.48 -1.04
CA GLN A 72 16.23 -4.15 -2.32
C GLN A 72 14.91 -4.78 -2.80
N LYS A 73 14.43 -4.33 -3.96
CA LYS A 73 13.21 -4.84 -4.60
C LYS A 73 13.38 -6.30 -5.00
N SER A 74 12.42 -7.12 -4.61
CA SER A 74 12.33 -8.50 -5.07
C SER A 74 11.96 -8.55 -6.55
N LYS A 75 12.40 -9.61 -7.24
CA LYS A 75 12.00 -9.86 -8.62
C LYS A 75 10.48 -10.07 -8.65
N ARG A 76 9.79 -9.27 -9.47
CA ARG A 76 8.34 -9.41 -9.66
C ARG A 76 8.01 -10.79 -10.25
N GLN A 77 6.95 -11.39 -9.73
CA GLN A 77 6.41 -12.64 -10.22
C GLN A 77 5.71 -12.44 -11.57
N ALA A 78 5.21 -13.53 -12.16
CA ALA A 78 4.47 -13.47 -13.41
C ALA A 78 3.26 -12.54 -13.27
N LYS A 79 3.16 -11.57 -14.18
CA LYS A 79 2.09 -10.58 -14.18
C LYS A 79 0.75 -11.25 -14.49
N THR A 80 -0.25 -10.99 -13.68
CA THR A 80 -1.63 -11.41 -13.94
C THR A 80 -2.50 -10.19 -14.23
N ILE A 81 -3.81 -10.39 -14.39
CA ILE A 81 -4.76 -9.31 -14.67
C ILE A 81 -5.52 -9.02 -13.37
N PRO A 82 -5.54 -7.76 -12.89
CA PRO A 82 -6.30 -7.40 -11.70
C PRO A 82 -7.81 -7.58 -11.93
N GLY A 83 -8.54 -7.94 -10.87
CA GLY A 83 -9.98 -8.02 -10.88
C GLY A 83 -10.68 -6.66 -11.10
N PRO A 84 -11.97 -6.66 -11.46
CA PRO A 84 -12.73 -5.42 -11.64
C PRO A 84 -12.84 -4.66 -10.32
N ARG A 85 -12.74 -3.33 -10.37
CA ARG A 85 -12.86 -2.48 -9.17
C ARG A 85 -14.24 -2.64 -8.54
N GLY A 86 -14.25 -3.14 -7.30
CA GLY A 86 -15.43 -3.22 -6.46
C GLY A 86 -15.86 -1.86 -5.92
N VAL A 87 -17.03 -1.86 -5.28
CA VAL A 87 -17.59 -0.68 -4.61
C VAL A 87 -16.71 -0.28 -3.43
N LYS A 88 -16.45 1.03 -3.29
CA LYS A 88 -15.70 1.59 -2.16
C LYS A 88 -16.59 1.60 -0.91
N PRO A 89 -16.14 1.08 0.25
CA PRO A 89 -16.87 1.22 1.50
C PRO A 89 -17.02 2.69 1.91
N ALA A 90 -17.97 2.96 2.81
CA ALA A 90 -18.00 4.24 3.52
C ALA A 90 -16.73 4.39 4.37
N ARG A 91 -16.20 5.60 4.45
CA ARG A 91 -15.00 5.90 5.26
C ARG A 91 -15.43 6.25 6.68
N ALA A 92 -14.88 5.57 7.67
CA ALA A 92 -15.05 5.95 9.07
C ALA A 92 -14.14 7.14 9.45
N GLY A 93 -14.26 7.62 10.68
CA GLY A 93 -13.39 8.67 11.22
C GLY A 93 -11.93 8.22 11.27
N LEU A 94 -11.01 9.05 10.76
CA LEU A 94 -9.60 8.70 10.66
C LEU A 94 -8.94 8.69 12.04
N GLN A 95 -8.19 7.62 12.32
CA GLN A 95 -7.31 7.56 13.46
C GLN A 95 -6.13 8.54 13.28
N PRO A 96 -5.63 9.15 14.38
CA PRO A 96 -4.45 10.00 14.32
C PRO A 96 -3.27 9.23 13.76
N ALA A 97 -2.62 9.77 12.73
CA ALA A 97 -1.35 9.22 12.27
C ALA A 97 -0.23 9.61 13.25
N PRO A 98 0.69 8.70 13.59
CA PRO A 98 1.89 9.03 14.35
C PRO A 98 2.78 9.98 13.54
N PRO A 99 3.78 10.61 14.18
CA PRO A 99 4.83 11.35 13.47
C PRO A 99 5.49 10.45 12.42
N ARG A 100 5.75 11.00 11.22
CA ARG A 100 6.37 10.22 10.15
C ARG A 100 7.81 9.83 10.55
N PRO A 101 8.16 8.54 10.56
CA PRO A 101 9.52 8.07 10.81
C PRO A 101 10.43 8.38 9.62
N ALA A 102 11.74 8.24 9.83
CA ALA A 102 12.68 8.26 8.73
C ALA A 102 12.42 7.09 7.77
N ALA A 103 12.63 7.31 6.48
CA ALA A 103 12.48 6.26 5.48
C ALA A 103 13.44 5.09 5.80
N SER A 104 12.90 3.89 5.95
CA SER A 104 13.67 2.69 6.22
C SER A 104 14.18 2.03 4.94
N THR A 105 15.32 1.34 5.03
CA THR A 105 15.82 0.43 3.99
C THR A 105 15.46 -1.03 4.27
N ALA A 106 14.52 -1.28 5.18
CA ALA A 106 14.05 -2.60 5.57
C ALA A 106 12.63 -2.87 5.06
N TRP A 107 12.35 -4.15 4.81
CA TRP A 107 10.99 -4.64 4.62
C TRP A 107 10.27 -4.72 5.97
N SER A 108 8.97 -4.47 5.97
CA SER A 108 8.11 -4.77 7.10
C SER A 108 7.93 -6.27 7.27
N ASP A 109 7.77 -6.71 8.53
CA ASP A 109 7.33 -8.06 8.86
C ASP A 109 5.81 -8.23 8.76
N ARG A 110 5.07 -7.13 8.61
CA ARG A 110 3.62 -7.13 8.42
C ARG A 110 3.26 -7.35 6.96
N VAL A 111 2.09 -7.94 6.72
CA VAL A 111 1.53 -8.14 5.38
C VAL A 111 0.36 -7.17 5.20
N PHE A 112 0.34 -6.42 4.09
CA PHE A 112 -0.66 -5.39 3.83
C PHE A 112 -2.11 -5.90 3.94
N SER A 113 -2.39 -7.14 3.49
CA SER A 113 -3.72 -7.74 3.56
C SER A 113 -4.23 -7.97 4.98
N ASP A 114 -3.33 -8.06 5.96
CA ASP A 114 -3.67 -8.25 7.37
C ASP A 114 -3.94 -6.90 8.07
N LEU A 115 -3.66 -5.79 7.37
CA LEU A 115 -3.82 -4.42 7.84
C LEU A 115 -5.12 -3.77 7.34
N ILE A 116 -6.03 -4.52 6.74
CA ILE A 116 -7.30 -4.04 6.17
C ILE A 116 -8.53 -4.79 6.69
#